data_AF-A0A088SKI9-F1
#
_entry.id   AF-A0A088SKI9-F1
#
_cell.length_a   1.000
_cell.length_b   1.000
_cell.length_c   1.000
_cell.angle_alpha   90.00
_cell.angle_beta   90.00
_cell.angle_gamma   90.00
#
_symmetry.space_group_name_H-M   'P 1'
#
loop_
_entity.id
_entity.type
_entity.pdbx_description
1 polymer ?
#
loop_
_entity_poly.entity_id
_entity_poly.type
_entity_poly.pdbx_seq_one_letter_code
_entity_poly.pdbx_strand_id
1 'polypeptide(L)'
;MEEHSSPCVCSGIRFCAKCRDTLRVQQLFSGSVFLSSASSVIEKQWHNDRLSSCSFAIIGKSTLSYCIECMTIFKSEAPIKSCVDHQGAISTSVVISGLVVFQDVLTEEEETALIYYLDNSHPFPPWKESQSGRRKQDYGPKRNFKKKKVRPAEIPAMPLALEPVCATISSTTENFTGRAYRIAEVSALEYVEGKMSNFDPHIDDTWLWGDRIAGLNLNEPCVVTFVEPDGVCCDVYLPRRSFFLMSGNCRYKWMHGIRPEHVRGRRISLTFRELSDEILADAGTSEVVLSAASTFV
;
A
#
# COMPACT_ATOMS: atom_id res chain seq x y z
N MET A 1 0.36 -30.39 20.49
CA MET A 1 -0.87 -30.13 19.73
C MET A 1 -0.44 -29.50 18.42
N GLU A 2 -0.44 -30.27 17.34
CA GLU A 2 -0.20 -29.72 16.01
C GLU A 2 -1.35 -28.77 15.71
N GLU A 3 -1.11 -27.46 15.77
CA GLU A 3 -2.05 -26.47 15.23
C GLU A 3 -2.34 -26.89 13.79
N HIS A 4 -3.59 -27.23 13.50
CA HIS A 4 -4.08 -27.40 12.15
C HIS A 4 -3.91 -26.07 11.41
N SER A 5 -2.70 -25.84 10.88
CA SER A 5 -2.35 -24.60 10.20
C SER A 5 -3.24 -24.52 8.96
N SER A 6 -4.08 -23.50 8.90
CA SER A 6 -4.95 -23.25 7.74
C SER A 6 -4.13 -23.28 6.44
N PRO A 7 -4.68 -23.86 5.35
CA PRO A 7 -3.97 -23.95 4.08
C PRO A 7 -3.59 -22.55 3.59
N CYS A 8 -2.44 -22.45 2.90
CA CYS A 8 -1.96 -21.19 2.36
C CYS A 8 -2.93 -20.66 1.28
N VAL A 9 -3.28 -19.38 1.35
CA VAL A 9 -4.18 -18.71 0.39
C VAL A 9 -3.45 -18.01 -0.76
N CYS A 10 -2.13 -18.10 -0.83
CA CYS A 10 -1.32 -17.44 -1.86
C CYS A 10 -1.53 -18.10 -3.24
N SER A 11 -1.61 -17.29 -4.29
CA SER A 11 -1.76 -17.75 -5.67
C SER A 11 -0.97 -16.88 -6.66
N GLY A 12 -0.83 -17.36 -7.91
CA GLY A 12 -0.09 -16.65 -8.95
C GLY A 12 1.36 -16.38 -8.53
N ILE A 13 1.78 -15.11 -8.60
CA ILE A 13 3.11 -14.63 -8.22
C ILE A 13 3.31 -14.49 -6.69
N ARG A 14 2.22 -14.55 -5.91
CA ARG A 14 2.26 -14.27 -4.47
C ARG A 14 2.72 -15.50 -3.69
N PHE A 15 3.50 -15.30 -2.64
CA PHE A 15 3.98 -16.37 -1.77
C PHE A 15 4.30 -15.87 -0.35
N CYS A 16 4.41 -16.79 0.60
CA CYS A 16 4.74 -16.53 1.99
C CYS A 16 5.47 -17.72 2.62
N ALA A 17 5.78 -17.66 3.92
CA ALA A 17 6.49 -18.71 4.63
C ALA A 17 5.87 -20.10 4.47
N LYS A 18 4.53 -20.20 4.43
CA LYS A 18 3.81 -21.49 4.32
C LYS A 18 3.97 -22.18 2.96
N CYS A 19 4.24 -21.45 1.88
CA CYS A 19 4.25 -22.01 0.52
C CYS A 19 5.53 -21.72 -0.28
N ARG A 20 6.53 -21.09 0.34
CA ARG A 20 7.78 -20.69 -0.32
C ARG A 20 8.52 -21.85 -0.98
N ASP A 21 8.42 -23.06 -0.41
CA ASP A 21 9.12 -24.25 -0.87
C ASP A 21 8.30 -25.09 -1.86
N THR A 22 7.12 -24.62 -2.27
CA THR A 22 6.29 -25.32 -3.27
C THR A 22 6.85 -25.18 -4.68
N LEU A 23 6.60 -26.18 -5.53
CA LEU A 23 7.01 -26.16 -6.95
C LEU A 23 6.54 -24.89 -7.68
N ARG A 24 5.31 -24.42 -7.39
CA ARG A 24 4.78 -23.17 -7.95
C ARG A 24 5.72 -21.99 -7.69
N VAL A 25 6.22 -21.85 -6.46
CA VAL A 25 7.10 -20.73 -6.09
C VAL A 25 8.48 -20.92 -6.67
N GLN A 26 9.04 -22.14 -6.64
CA GLN A 26 10.31 -22.45 -7.29
C GLN A 26 10.31 -22.06 -8.78
N GLN A 27 9.20 -22.33 -9.48
CA GLN A 27 9.01 -21.97 -10.88
C GLN A 27 9.00 -20.46 -11.17
N LEU A 28 8.66 -19.62 -10.19
CA LEU A 28 8.75 -18.16 -10.33
C LEU A 28 10.21 -17.70 -10.43
N PHE A 29 11.11 -18.36 -9.70
CA PHE A 29 12.54 -17.99 -9.62
C PHE A 29 13.43 -18.74 -10.62
N SER A 30 12.96 -19.86 -11.19
CA SER A 30 13.69 -20.61 -12.21
C SER A 30 13.55 -20.03 -13.63
N GLY A 31 12.70 -19.02 -13.82
CA GLY A 31 12.36 -18.50 -15.15
C GLY A 31 11.45 -19.43 -15.97
N SER A 32 10.88 -20.47 -15.34
CA SER A 32 10.01 -21.43 -16.02
C SER A 32 8.60 -20.90 -16.27
N VAL A 33 8.24 -19.74 -15.69
CA VAL A 33 6.95 -19.07 -15.87
C VAL A 33 7.20 -17.66 -16.38
N PHE A 34 6.39 -17.23 -17.34
CA PHE A 34 6.43 -15.84 -17.81
C PHE A 34 5.94 -14.88 -16.71
N LEU A 35 6.74 -13.86 -16.42
CA LEU A 35 6.42 -12.83 -15.44
C LEU A 35 6.42 -11.46 -16.13
N SER A 36 5.35 -10.69 -15.90
CA SER A 36 5.19 -9.36 -16.49
C SER A 36 6.23 -8.38 -15.94
N SER A 37 6.86 -7.60 -16.83
CA SER A 37 7.76 -6.52 -16.45
C SER A 37 7.01 -5.35 -15.77
N ALA A 38 7.75 -4.46 -15.10
CA ALA A 38 7.20 -3.22 -14.55
C ALA A 38 6.58 -2.34 -15.65
N SER A 39 7.31 -2.14 -16.77
CA SER A 39 6.79 -1.44 -17.96
C SER A 39 5.47 -2.01 -18.46
N SER A 40 5.37 -3.34 -18.60
CA SER A 40 4.15 -4.00 -19.07
C SER A 40 2.96 -3.74 -18.13
N VAL A 41 3.19 -3.69 -16.82
CA VAL A 41 2.12 -3.42 -15.85
C VAL A 41 1.64 -1.98 -15.95
N ILE A 42 2.56 -1.02 -16.07
CA ILE A 42 2.25 0.40 -16.14
C ILE A 42 1.53 0.73 -17.46
N GLU A 43 2.06 0.26 -18.58
CA GLU A 43 1.46 0.46 -19.92
C GLU A 43 0.03 -0.08 -19.97
N LYS A 44 -0.21 -1.26 -19.40
CA LYS A 44 -1.51 -1.94 -19.47
C LYS A 44 -2.54 -1.46 -18.43
N GLN A 45 -2.25 -0.47 -17.59
CA GLN A 45 -3.24 0.00 -16.59
C GLN A 45 -4.56 0.48 -17.22
N TRP A 46 -4.50 1.07 -18.42
CA TRP A 46 -5.65 1.61 -19.14
C TRP A 46 -6.17 0.70 -20.27
N HIS A 47 -5.63 -0.52 -20.40
CA HIS A 47 -6.04 -1.47 -21.43
C HIS A 47 -7.04 -2.50 -20.87
N ASN A 48 -7.77 -3.16 -21.79
CA ASN A 48 -8.72 -4.21 -21.42
C ASN A 48 -8.03 -5.46 -20.83
N ASP A 49 -6.78 -5.73 -21.22
CA ASP A 49 -5.93 -6.80 -20.69
C ASP A 49 -5.06 -6.31 -19.52
N ARG A 50 -5.69 -5.55 -18.61
CA ARG A 50 -5.02 -4.93 -17.46
C ARG A 50 -4.20 -5.94 -16.65
N LEU A 51 -2.97 -5.55 -16.35
CA LEU A 51 -2.12 -6.17 -15.33
C LEU A 51 -2.10 -5.28 -14.09
N SER A 52 -2.03 -5.82 -12.89
CA SER A 52 -1.99 -5.02 -11.66
C SER A 52 -0.66 -5.10 -10.92
N SER A 53 0.19 -6.08 -11.22
CA SER A 53 1.39 -6.34 -10.43
C SER A 53 2.46 -7.06 -11.26
N CYS A 54 3.71 -6.85 -10.89
CA CYS A 54 4.85 -7.67 -11.30
C CYS A 54 5.43 -8.38 -10.06
N SER A 55 6.31 -9.36 -10.25
CA SER A 55 6.87 -10.14 -9.14
C SER A 55 8.24 -9.63 -8.73
N PHE A 56 8.52 -9.60 -7.42
CA PHE A 56 9.89 -9.39 -6.93
C PHE A 56 10.87 -10.48 -7.37
N ALA A 57 10.41 -11.61 -7.91
CA ALA A 57 11.28 -12.64 -8.48
C ALA A 57 12.12 -12.15 -9.68
N ILE A 58 11.63 -11.12 -10.41
CA ILE A 58 12.34 -10.53 -11.56
C ILE A 58 12.80 -9.09 -11.30
N ILE A 59 12.44 -8.52 -10.15
CA ILE A 59 12.82 -7.15 -9.78
C ILE A 59 14.01 -7.24 -8.82
N GLY A 60 15.18 -6.82 -9.33
CA GLY A 60 16.44 -6.80 -8.59
C GLY A 60 16.37 -5.94 -7.33
N LYS A 61 17.39 -6.05 -6.46
CA LYS A 61 17.50 -5.20 -5.27
C LYS A 61 17.59 -3.74 -5.65
N SER A 62 17.12 -2.87 -4.76
CA SER A 62 17.31 -1.44 -4.94
C SER A 62 18.79 -1.07 -4.75
N THR A 63 19.24 -0.14 -5.59
CA THR A 63 20.55 0.51 -5.48
C THR A 63 20.41 2.01 -5.22
N LEU A 64 19.17 2.46 -4.99
CA LEU A 64 18.81 3.85 -4.75
C LEU A 64 18.01 3.94 -3.46
N SER A 65 18.23 4.97 -2.67
CA SER A 65 17.37 5.23 -1.51
C SER A 65 16.97 6.70 -1.42
N TYR A 66 15.72 6.92 -1.06
CA TYR A 66 15.09 8.22 -0.93
C TYR A 66 15.22 8.72 0.51
N CYS A 67 15.81 9.90 0.69
CA CYS A 67 15.82 10.58 1.97
C CYS A 67 14.52 11.35 2.18
N ILE A 68 13.75 10.99 3.21
CA ILE A 68 12.45 11.62 3.50
C ILE A 68 12.56 13.06 4.02
N GLU A 69 13.72 13.48 4.49
CA GLU A 69 13.94 14.83 5.05
C GLU A 69 14.30 15.86 3.97
N CYS A 70 15.24 15.50 3.07
CA CYS A 70 15.66 16.39 1.97
C CYS A 70 15.03 16.04 0.61
N MET A 71 14.19 15.00 0.56
CA MET A 71 13.44 14.54 -0.60
C MET A 71 14.33 14.20 -1.82
N THR A 72 15.59 13.86 -1.58
CA THR A 72 16.60 13.56 -2.60
C THR A 72 16.91 12.07 -2.61
N ILE A 73 17.16 11.52 -3.81
CA ILE A 73 17.52 10.11 -4.01
C ILE A 73 19.03 9.98 -4.17
N PHE A 74 19.62 9.05 -3.42
CA PHE A 74 21.04 8.75 -3.41
C PHE A 74 21.31 7.32 -3.85
N LYS A 75 22.49 7.06 -4.40
CA LYS A 75 22.98 5.70 -4.59
C LYS A 75 23.26 5.06 -3.22
N SER A 76 22.49 4.05 -2.87
CA SER A 76 22.64 3.29 -1.63
C SER A 76 21.94 1.94 -1.74
N GLU A 77 22.63 0.87 -1.34
CA GLU A 77 22.02 -0.46 -1.17
C GLU A 77 21.35 -0.63 0.20
N ALA A 78 21.58 0.32 1.12
CA ALA A 78 20.94 0.38 2.41
C ALA A 78 19.87 1.50 2.44
N PRO A 79 18.72 1.28 3.10
CA PRO A 79 17.71 2.32 3.26
C PRO A 79 18.25 3.52 4.04
N ILE A 80 18.15 4.70 3.45
CA ILE A 80 18.41 5.99 4.08
C ILE A 80 17.19 6.37 4.91
N LYS A 81 17.39 6.59 6.22
CA LYS A 81 16.31 6.93 7.15
C LYS A 81 16.22 8.44 7.35
N SER A 82 17.34 9.15 7.28
CA SER A 82 17.43 10.61 7.45
C SER A 82 18.68 11.19 6.79
N CYS A 83 18.87 12.51 6.86
CA CYS A 83 19.99 13.19 6.23
C CYS A 83 21.37 12.76 6.74
N VAL A 84 21.43 12.22 7.95
CA VAL A 84 22.68 11.77 8.56
C VAL A 84 23.21 10.49 7.92
N ASP A 85 22.34 9.67 7.32
CA ASP A 85 22.71 8.38 6.74
C ASP A 85 23.39 8.50 5.37
N HIS A 86 23.28 9.67 4.73
CA HIS A 86 23.77 9.89 3.37
C HIS A 86 24.89 10.92 3.29
N GLN A 87 25.62 11.13 4.39
CA GLN A 87 26.83 11.95 4.39
C GLN A 87 27.89 11.33 3.47
N GLY A 88 28.30 12.07 2.44
CA GLY A 88 29.23 11.57 1.42
C GLY A 88 28.61 10.63 0.37
N ALA A 89 27.30 10.39 0.42
CA ALA A 89 26.61 9.62 -0.61
C ALA A 89 26.46 10.42 -1.91
N ILE A 90 26.38 9.70 -3.04
CA ILE A 90 26.22 10.30 -4.36
C ILE A 90 24.72 10.51 -4.63
N SER A 91 24.29 11.76 -4.74
CA SER A 91 22.94 12.09 -5.19
C SER A 91 22.73 11.72 -6.66
N THR A 92 21.48 11.51 -7.03
CA THR A 92 21.08 11.12 -8.40
C THR A 92 20.15 12.15 -9.02
N SER A 93 19.96 12.07 -10.33
CA SER A 93 18.93 12.83 -11.05
C SER A 93 17.56 12.16 -11.02
N VAL A 94 17.44 10.97 -10.41
CA VAL A 94 16.17 10.25 -10.29
C VAL A 94 15.29 11.00 -9.29
N VAL A 95 14.01 11.16 -9.62
CA VAL A 95 13.03 11.86 -8.78
C VAL A 95 11.72 11.09 -8.77
N ILE A 96 11.17 10.85 -7.57
CA ILE A 96 9.81 10.34 -7.41
C ILE A 96 8.88 11.53 -7.16
N SER A 97 8.53 12.26 -8.23
CA SER A 97 7.66 13.43 -8.10
C SER A 97 6.26 13.02 -7.65
N GLY A 98 5.72 13.74 -6.66
CA GLY A 98 4.42 13.45 -6.06
C GLY A 98 4.47 12.43 -4.91
N LEU A 99 5.67 12.07 -4.44
CA LEU A 99 5.85 11.39 -3.15
C LEU A 99 6.24 12.39 -2.06
N VAL A 100 5.57 12.31 -0.92
CA VAL A 100 5.97 12.99 0.32
C VAL A 100 5.70 12.09 1.52
N VAL A 101 6.54 12.20 2.55
CA VAL A 101 6.40 11.48 3.83
C VAL A 101 6.37 12.50 4.96
N PHE A 102 5.35 12.40 5.81
CA PHE A 102 5.16 13.17 7.02
C PHE A 102 5.44 12.27 8.22
N GLN A 103 6.30 12.72 9.12
CA GLN A 103 6.68 11.97 10.31
C GLN A 103 5.77 12.33 11.48
N ASP A 104 5.62 11.39 12.42
CA ASP A 104 4.88 11.58 13.67
C ASP A 104 3.50 12.22 13.49
N VAL A 105 2.73 11.74 12.51
CA VAL A 105 1.39 12.27 12.21
C VAL A 105 0.36 11.90 13.28
N LEU A 106 0.68 10.86 14.07
CA LEU A 106 -0.08 10.41 15.22
C LEU A 106 0.80 10.43 16.46
N THR A 107 0.19 10.61 17.63
CA THR A 107 0.82 10.32 18.91
C THR A 107 0.93 8.80 19.16
N GLU A 108 1.70 8.40 20.16
CA GLU A 108 1.81 6.98 20.54
C GLU A 108 0.48 6.45 21.08
N GLU A 109 -0.29 7.28 21.77
CA GLU A 109 -1.60 6.97 22.31
C GLU A 109 -2.64 6.76 21.20
N GLU A 110 -2.65 7.65 20.19
CA GLU A 110 -3.53 7.53 19.02
C GLU A 110 -3.23 6.26 18.22
N GLU A 111 -1.94 5.96 17.99
CA GLU A 111 -1.53 4.72 17.35
C GLU A 111 -1.96 3.49 18.18
N THR A 112 -1.76 3.52 19.49
CA THR A 112 -2.13 2.41 20.38
C THR A 112 -3.64 2.17 20.35
N ALA A 113 -4.45 3.21 20.41
CA ALA A 113 -5.90 3.12 20.33
C ALA A 113 -6.37 2.57 18.97
N LEU A 114 -5.75 3.02 17.87
CA LEU A 114 -6.06 2.56 16.52
C LEU A 114 -5.69 1.07 16.33
N ILE A 115 -4.51 0.65 16.79
CA ILE A 115 -4.10 -0.76 16.75
C ILE A 115 -5.04 -1.61 17.60
N TYR A 116 -5.40 -1.15 18.80
CA TYR A 116 -6.34 -1.85 19.68
C TYR A 116 -7.70 -2.04 18.99
N TYR A 117 -8.22 -1.00 18.31
CA TYR A 117 -9.44 -1.11 17.53
C TYR A 117 -9.30 -2.16 16.42
N LEU A 118 -8.24 -2.11 15.61
CA LEU A 118 -8.07 -3.08 14.52
C LEU A 118 -7.98 -4.52 15.03
N ASP A 119 -7.39 -4.75 16.20
CA ASP A 119 -7.33 -6.07 16.81
C ASP A 119 -8.68 -6.52 17.40
N ASN A 120 -9.59 -5.59 17.67
CA ASN A 120 -10.88 -5.80 18.30
C ASN A 120 -12.04 -5.14 17.53
N SER A 121 -12.04 -5.24 16.20
CA SER A 121 -12.83 -4.38 15.29
C SER A 121 -14.36 -4.57 15.32
N HIS A 122 -14.89 -5.37 16.24
CA HIS A 122 -16.33 -5.62 16.38
C HIS A 122 -17.12 -4.30 16.55
N PRO A 123 -18.29 -4.13 15.88
CA PRO A 123 -19.03 -5.11 15.07
C PRO A 123 -18.54 -5.26 13.62
N PHE A 124 -17.50 -4.54 13.22
CA PHE A 124 -16.91 -4.69 11.89
C PHE A 124 -16.13 -6.00 11.75
N PRO A 125 -15.92 -6.50 10.52
CA PRO A 125 -15.20 -7.75 10.31
C PRO A 125 -13.78 -7.74 10.93
N PRO A 126 -13.36 -8.84 11.58
CA PRO A 126 -12.00 -8.96 12.11
C PRO A 126 -10.99 -9.15 11.00
N TRP A 127 -9.70 -9.23 11.38
CA TRP A 127 -8.61 -9.58 10.48
C TRP A 127 -8.90 -10.87 9.68
N LYS A 128 -8.87 -10.76 8.35
CA LYS A 128 -8.99 -11.91 7.44
C LYS A 128 -7.65 -12.26 6.82
N GLU A 129 -7.31 -13.55 6.76
CA GLU A 129 -6.12 -14.03 6.07
C GLU A 129 -6.12 -13.59 4.58
N SER A 130 -4.95 -13.17 4.11
CA SER A 130 -4.71 -12.62 2.78
C SER A 130 -3.43 -13.21 2.17
N GLN A 131 -3.25 -13.01 0.87
CA GLN A 131 -2.07 -13.48 0.16
C GLN A 131 -0.78 -12.81 0.67
N SER A 132 0.35 -13.47 0.42
CA SER A 132 1.67 -13.04 0.85
C SER A 132 1.80 -12.92 2.37
N GLY A 133 1.19 -13.85 3.11
CA GLY A 133 1.37 -13.97 4.57
C GLY A 133 0.78 -12.80 5.37
N ARG A 134 -0.16 -12.06 4.79
CA ARG A 134 -0.77 -10.87 5.39
C ARG A 134 -2.14 -11.20 5.98
N ARG A 135 -2.62 -10.31 6.84
CA ARG A 135 -4.06 -10.20 7.14
C ARG A 135 -4.58 -8.86 6.65
N LYS A 136 -5.89 -8.76 6.43
CA LYS A 136 -6.52 -7.52 5.96
C LYS A 136 -7.86 -7.25 6.60
N GLN A 137 -8.21 -5.97 6.65
CA GLN A 137 -9.55 -5.44 6.89
C GLN A 137 -9.81 -4.37 5.82
N ASP A 138 -11.01 -4.35 5.26
CA ASP A 138 -11.38 -3.42 4.19
C ASP A 138 -12.63 -2.65 4.63
N TYR A 139 -12.55 -1.32 4.70
CA TYR A 139 -13.62 -0.43 5.12
C TYR A 139 -13.98 0.50 3.96
N GLY A 140 -15.07 0.21 3.26
CA GLY A 140 -15.47 0.95 2.07
C GLY A 140 -16.26 0.09 1.11
N PRO A 141 -16.53 0.58 -0.11
CA PRO A 141 -17.46 -0.08 -1.01
C PRO A 141 -16.96 -1.46 -1.47
N LYS A 142 -17.90 -2.33 -1.85
CA LYS A 142 -17.61 -3.57 -2.57
C LYS A 142 -17.35 -3.27 -4.04
N ARG A 143 -16.34 -3.93 -4.63
CA ARG A 143 -15.93 -3.72 -6.01
C ARG A 143 -16.14 -4.96 -6.86
N ASN A 144 -16.57 -4.77 -8.10
CA ASN A 144 -16.53 -5.79 -9.15
C ASN A 144 -15.57 -5.35 -10.25
N PHE A 145 -14.34 -5.85 -10.20
CA PHE A 145 -13.28 -5.51 -11.16
C PHE A 145 -13.66 -5.82 -12.61
N LYS A 146 -14.28 -6.99 -12.86
CA LYS A 146 -14.65 -7.40 -14.24
C LYS A 146 -15.68 -6.48 -14.87
N LYS A 147 -16.62 -5.97 -14.07
CA LYS A 147 -17.70 -5.11 -14.54
C LYS A 147 -17.40 -3.62 -14.34
N LYS A 148 -16.26 -3.27 -13.74
CA LYS A 148 -15.96 -1.91 -13.23
C LYS A 148 -17.15 -1.29 -12.49
N LYS A 149 -17.73 -2.04 -11.55
CA LYS A 149 -18.89 -1.60 -10.76
C LYS A 149 -18.56 -1.52 -9.30
N VAL A 150 -19.12 -0.50 -8.66
CA VAL A 150 -19.03 -0.27 -7.22
C VAL A 150 -20.40 -0.51 -6.60
N ARG A 151 -20.43 -1.11 -5.40
CA ARG A 151 -21.65 -1.30 -4.60
C ARG A 151 -21.36 -0.89 -3.16
N PRO A 152 -22.37 -0.45 -2.40
CA PRO A 152 -22.22 -0.24 -0.97
C PRO A 152 -21.69 -1.49 -0.24
N ALA A 153 -21.01 -1.26 0.87
CA ALA A 153 -20.67 -2.30 1.82
C ALA A 153 -21.93 -2.88 2.50
N GLU A 154 -21.78 -4.01 3.18
CA GLU A 154 -22.86 -4.56 4.03
C GLU A 154 -23.18 -3.63 5.19
N ILE A 155 -22.14 -3.07 5.80
CA ILE A 155 -22.22 -1.98 6.76
C ILE A 155 -21.79 -0.72 5.99
N PRO A 156 -22.72 0.11 5.48
CA PRO A 156 -22.40 1.29 4.68
C PRO A 156 -22.00 2.47 5.59
N ALA A 157 -21.03 2.25 6.48
CA ALA A 157 -20.48 3.23 7.41
C ALA A 157 -19.02 2.91 7.71
N MET A 158 -18.26 3.90 8.16
CA MET A 158 -16.95 3.72 8.77
C MET A 158 -17.06 3.43 10.27
N PRO A 159 -16.10 2.71 10.85
CA PRO A 159 -15.98 2.60 12.29
C PRO A 159 -15.65 3.95 12.92
N LEU A 160 -16.35 4.31 14.00
CA LEU A 160 -16.09 5.54 14.76
C LEU A 160 -14.62 5.68 15.19
N ALA A 161 -13.97 4.56 15.52
CA ALA A 161 -12.55 4.55 15.87
C ALA A 161 -11.60 5.03 14.75
N LEU A 162 -12.04 5.03 13.49
CA LEU A 162 -11.28 5.57 12.36
C LEU A 162 -11.51 7.06 12.12
N GLU A 163 -12.52 7.68 12.76
CA GLU A 163 -12.86 9.10 12.53
C GLU A 163 -11.67 10.04 12.79
N PRO A 164 -10.94 9.95 13.92
CA PRO A 164 -9.83 10.87 14.18
C PRO A 164 -8.71 10.74 13.14
N VAL A 165 -8.32 9.52 12.78
CA VAL A 165 -7.26 9.30 11.79
C VAL A 165 -7.70 9.72 10.39
N CYS A 166 -8.95 9.47 10.00
CA CYS A 166 -9.49 9.98 8.74
C CYS A 166 -9.47 11.50 8.68
N ALA A 167 -9.85 12.20 9.76
CA ALA A 167 -9.80 13.65 9.84
C ALA A 167 -8.37 14.19 9.70
N THR A 168 -7.41 13.60 10.43
CA THR A 168 -5.99 13.94 10.34
C THR A 168 -5.47 13.77 8.91
N ILE A 169 -5.66 12.59 8.29
CA ILE A 169 -5.18 12.31 6.94
C ILE A 169 -5.81 13.25 5.91
N SER A 170 -7.12 13.49 5.99
CA SER A 170 -7.80 14.43 5.09
C SER A 170 -7.28 15.85 5.23
N SER A 171 -7.14 16.35 6.47
CA SER A 171 -6.63 17.69 6.72
C SER A 171 -5.17 17.85 6.28
N THR A 172 -4.29 16.91 6.61
CA THR A 172 -2.88 16.95 6.18
C THR A 172 -2.77 16.93 4.66
N THR A 173 -3.56 16.08 3.99
CA THR A 173 -3.56 15.98 2.52
C THR A 173 -4.08 17.26 1.88
N GLU A 174 -5.17 17.83 2.40
CA GLU A 174 -5.75 19.07 1.90
C GLU A 174 -4.80 20.26 2.11
N ASN A 175 -4.20 20.39 3.30
CA ASN A 175 -3.21 21.43 3.58
C ASN A 175 -1.99 21.35 2.65
N PHE A 176 -1.52 20.14 2.33
CA PHE A 176 -0.38 19.95 1.44
C PHE A 176 -0.73 20.19 -0.04
N THR A 177 -1.92 19.76 -0.48
CA THR A 177 -2.30 19.77 -1.90
C THR A 177 -3.17 20.96 -2.31
N GLY A 178 -3.72 21.70 -1.36
CA GLY A 178 -4.68 22.79 -1.58
C GLY A 178 -6.04 22.33 -2.10
N ARG A 179 -6.37 21.04 -1.99
CA ARG A 179 -7.63 20.46 -2.49
C ARG A 179 -8.21 19.50 -1.47
N ALA A 180 -9.51 19.56 -1.24
CA ALA A 180 -10.22 18.64 -0.35
C ALA A 180 -9.90 17.17 -0.69
N TYR A 181 -9.56 16.38 0.32
CA TYR A 181 -9.31 14.93 0.18
C TYR A 181 -10.48 14.16 0.76
N ARG A 182 -11.28 13.52 -0.11
CA ARG A 182 -12.51 12.82 0.28
C ARG A 182 -12.25 11.33 0.30
N ILE A 183 -11.98 10.80 1.49
CA ILE A 183 -11.75 9.37 1.71
C ILE A 183 -13.03 8.60 1.34
N ALA A 184 -12.89 7.66 0.41
CA ALA A 184 -13.94 6.76 -0.04
C ALA A 184 -13.72 5.32 0.48
N GLU A 185 -12.48 5.01 0.86
CA GLU A 185 -12.11 3.71 1.41
C GLU A 185 -10.88 3.80 2.31
N VAL A 186 -10.87 2.95 3.34
CA VAL A 186 -9.71 2.63 4.16
C VAL A 186 -9.46 1.12 4.11
N SER A 187 -8.26 0.70 3.72
CA SER A 187 -7.83 -0.71 3.85
C SER A 187 -6.70 -0.82 4.86
N ALA A 188 -6.85 -1.72 5.82
CA ALA A 188 -5.79 -2.07 6.77
C ALA A 188 -5.14 -3.39 6.36
N LEU A 189 -3.81 -3.43 6.35
CA LEU A 189 -3.00 -4.60 6.05
C LEU A 189 -2.01 -4.85 7.18
N GLU A 190 -2.01 -6.07 7.71
CA GLU A 190 -1.04 -6.52 8.69
C GLU A 190 0.04 -7.39 8.04
N TYR A 191 1.28 -7.10 8.37
CA TYR A 191 2.49 -7.79 7.97
C TYR A 191 3.21 -8.32 9.21
N VAL A 192 3.74 -9.54 9.13
CA VAL A 192 4.47 -10.20 10.21
C VAL A 192 5.73 -10.86 9.63
N GLU A 193 6.89 -10.52 10.20
CA GLU A 193 8.19 -11.04 9.75
C GLU A 193 8.22 -12.57 9.71
N GLY A 194 7.74 -13.24 10.76
CA GLY A 194 7.68 -14.70 10.85
C GLY A 194 6.79 -15.37 9.79
N LYS A 195 5.85 -14.64 9.17
CA LYS A 195 5.02 -15.14 8.05
C LYS A 195 5.67 -14.89 6.68
N MET A 196 6.86 -14.28 6.63
CA MET A 196 7.47 -13.72 5.42
C MET A 196 6.49 -12.81 4.67
N SER A 197 5.79 -11.94 5.41
CA SER A 197 4.80 -11.06 4.78
C SER A 197 5.45 -10.14 3.77
N ASN A 198 4.81 -9.95 2.62
CA ASN A 198 5.31 -9.11 1.54
C ASN A 198 4.18 -8.58 0.67
N PHE A 199 4.53 -7.71 -0.27
CA PHE A 199 3.64 -7.27 -1.31
C PHE A 199 4.44 -6.94 -2.58
N ASP A 200 4.45 -7.83 -3.57
CA ASP A 200 5.11 -7.53 -4.86
C ASP A 200 4.58 -6.23 -5.49
N PRO A 201 5.43 -5.54 -6.29
CA PRO A 201 5.12 -4.22 -6.83
C PRO A 201 3.82 -4.19 -7.60
N HIS A 202 3.05 -3.13 -7.40
CA HIS A 202 1.75 -2.97 -8.02
C HIS A 202 1.38 -1.50 -8.24
N ILE A 203 0.35 -1.30 -9.06
CA ILE A 203 -0.37 -0.03 -9.20
C ILE A 203 -1.80 -0.25 -8.70
N ASP A 204 -2.23 0.62 -7.79
CA ASP A 204 -3.61 0.66 -7.30
C ASP A 204 -4.59 0.95 -8.45
N ASP A 205 -5.76 0.31 -8.43
CA ASP A 205 -6.76 0.37 -9.50
C ASP A 205 -7.09 1.80 -9.94
N THR A 206 -6.57 2.20 -11.10
CA THR A 206 -6.67 3.57 -11.64
C THR A 206 -8.07 3.94 -12.11
N TRP A 207 -8.91 2.96 -12.44
CA TRP A 207 -10.30 3.19 -12.80
C TRP A 207 -11.17 3.56 -11.59
N LEU A 208 -10.75 3.20 -10.37
CA LEU A 208 -11.54 3.36 -9.16
C LEU A 208 -10.98 4.41 -8.21
N TRP A 209 -9.67 4.42 -8.04
CA TRP A 209 -9.00 5.30 -7.08
C TRP A 209 -8.38 6.50 -7.79
N GLY A 210 -8.61 7.66 -7.20
CA GLY A 210 -8.14 8.94 -7.73
C GLY A 210 -6.62 9.11 -7.66
N ASP A 211 -6.24 10.36 -7.92
CA ASP A 211 -4.84 10.77 -8.04
C ASP A 211 -4.08 10.60 -6.73
N ARG A 212 -4.73 10.89 -5.59
CA ARG A 212 -4.07 10.85 -4.30
C ARG A 212 -4.35 9.54 -3.58
N ILE A 213 -3.28 8.87 -3.18
CA ILE A 213 -3.33 7.70 -2.28
C ILE A 213 -2.50 8.03 -1.05
N ALA A 214 -3.17 7.93 0.09
CA ALA A 214 -2.61 8.20 1.39
C ALA A 214 -2.31 6.88 2.11
N GLY A 215 -1.14 6.73 2.71
CA GLY A 215 -0.75 5.56 3.48
C GLY A 215 -0.23 5.91 4.87
N LEU A 216 -0.62 5.16 5.88
CA LEU A 216 -0.18 5.33 7.26
C LEU A 216 0.57 4.07 7.71
N ASN A 217 1.73 4.26 8.33
CA ASN A 217 2.60 3.20 8.83
C ASN A 217 2.52 3.12 10.37
N LEU A 218 2.20 1.94 10.91
CA LEU A 218 2.00 1.73 12.35
C LEU A 218 2.80 0.54 12.89
N ASN A 219 3.04 0.60 14.20
CA ASN A 219 3.73 -0.34 15.06
C ASN A 219 5.24 -0.47 14.81
N GLU A 220 5.64 -0.80 13.58
CA GLU A 220 7.04 -0.96 13.20
C GLU A 220 7.36 -0.12 11.95
N PRO A 221 8.59 0.41 11.82
CA PRO A 221 9.02 1.04 10.58
C PRO A 221 9.10 0.01 9.45
N CYS A 222 9.14 0.50 8.21
CA CYS A 222 9.19 -0.35 7.03
C CYS A 222 9.99 0.32 5.92
N VAL A 223 10.41 -0.48 4.94
CA VAL A 223 10.93 0.03 3.67
C VAL A 223 9.99 -0.36 2.54
N VAL A 224 9.56 0.61 1.76
CA VAL A 224 8.76 0.41 0.55
C VAL A 224 9.67 0.60 -0.65
N THR A 225 9.70 -0.39 -1.54
CA THR A 225 10.43 -0.32 -2.80
C THR A 225 9.52 0.26 -3.87
N PHE A 226 9.89 1.42 -4.41
CA PHE A 226 9.29 2.02 -5.60
C PHE A 226 10.04 1.54 -6.84
N VAL A 227 9.31 1.17 -7.89
CA VAL A 227 9.86 0.58 -9.12
C VAL A 227 9.33 1.36 -10.31
N GLU A 228 10.23 1.94 -11.10
CA GLU A 228 9.86 2.64 -12.34
C GLU A 228 9.78 1.67 -13.54
N PRO A 229 9.26 2.09 -14.72
CA PRO A 229 8.98 1.18 -15.83
C PRO A 229 10.17 0.35 -16.32
N ASP A 230 11.38 0.90 -16.28
CA ASP A 230 12.61 0.24 -16.72
C ASP A 230 13.19 -0.74 -15.68
N GLY A 231 12.58 -0.83 -14.50
CA GLY A 231 12.96 -1.73 -13.42
C GLY A 231 13.91 -1.13 -12.39
N VAL A 232 14.32 0.14 -12.53
CA VAL A 232 15.07 0.83 -11.47
C VAL A 232 14.21 0.89 -10.21
N CYS A 233 14.85 0.51 -9.11
CA CYS A 233 14.23 0.40 -7.80
C CYS A 233 14.78 1.46 -6.86
N CYS A 234 13.90 2.13 -6.12
CA CYS A 234 14.26 3.06 -5.07
C CYS A 234 13.57 2.69 -3.76
N ASP A 235 14.35 2.44 -2.71
CA ASP A 235 13.86 2.13 -1.38
C ASP A 235 13.58 3.41 -0.57
N VAL A 236 12.36 3.50 -0.04
CA VAL A 236 11.87 4.60 0.78
C VAL A 236 11.62 4.08 2.19
N TYR A 237 12.32 4.65 3.18
CA TYR A 237 12.08 4.34 4.59
C TYR A 237 10.82 5.05 5.10
N LEU A 238 9.93 4.29 5.72
CA LEU A 238 8.72 4.76 6.38
C LEU A 238 8.86 4.55 7.89
N PRO A 239 9.07 5.63 8.66
CA PRO A 239 9.09 5.57 10.12
C PRO A 239 7.77 5.04 10.71
N ARG A 240 7.81 4.57 11.96
CA ARG A 240 6.58 4.32 12.74
C ARG A 240 5.78 5.62 12.85
N ARG A 241 4.44 5.54 12.80
CA ARG A 241 3.50 6.69 12.78
C ARG A 241 3.68 7.67 11.62
N SER A 242 4.40 7.28 10.56
CA SER A 242 4.53 8.13 9.38
C SER A 242 3.32 8.01 8.46
N PHE A 243 2.90 9.13 7.89
CA PHE A 243 1.97 9.20 6.78
C PHE A 243 2.74 9.47 5.48
N PHE A 244 2.40 8.81 4.38
CA PHE A 244 2.94 9.11 3.06
C PHE A 244 1.80 9.37 2.06
N LEU A 245 2.05 10.28 1.12
CA LEU A 245 1.12 10.63 0.07
C LEU A 245 1.78 10.34 -1.28
N MET A 246 1.07 9.60 -2.13
CA MET A 246 1.41 9.39 -3.53
C MET A 246 0.41 10.17 -4.40
N SER A 247 0.91 10.97 -5.34
CA SER A 247 0.11 11.67 -6.35
C SER A 247 0.86 11.78 -7.69
N GLY A 248 0.15 12.10 -8.77
CA GLY A 248 0.71 12.34 -10.09
C GLY A 248 1.66 11.23 -10.56
N ASN A 249 2.91 11.59 -10.88
CA ASN A 249 3.89 10.63 -11.38
C ASN A 249 4.13 9.47 -10.40
N CYS A 250 4.22 9.73 -9.09
CA CYS A 250 4.36 8.68 -8.09
C CYS A 250 3.18 7.69 -8.12
N ARG A 251 1.95 8.20 -8.22
CA ARG A 251 0.72 7.39 -8.27
C ARG A 251 0.62 6.47 -9.48
N TYR A 252 1.07 6.95 -10.64
CA TYR A 252 0.77 6.31 -11.94
C TYR A 252 1.97 5.68 -12.65
N LYS A 253 3.19 6.16 -12.39
CA LYS A 253 4.42 5.68 -13.05
C LYS A 253 5.33 4.87 -12.15
N TRP A 254 5.16 4.98 -10.83
CA TRP A 254 5.94 4.20 -9.89
C TRP A 254 5.08 3.10 -9.30
N MET A 255 5.45 1.85 -9.57
CA MET A 255 4.91 0.72 -8.83
C MET A 255 5.48 0.74 -7.42
N HIS A 256 4.73 0.24 -6.44
CA HIS A 256 5.21 0.17 -5.06
C HIS A 256 5.00 -1.22 -4.49
N GLY A 257 5.96 -1.69 -3.68
CA GLY A 257 5.92 -3.00 -3.07
C GLY A 257 6.76 -3.07 -1.79
N ILE A 258 6.59 -4.15 -1.05
CA ILE A 258 7.29 -4.40 0.22
C ILE A 258 7.93 -5.78 0.13
N ARG A 259 9.26 -5.82 0.26
CA ARG A 259 10.01 -7.09 0.27
C ARG A 259 9.88 -7.78 1.63
N PRO A 260 9.96 -9.12 1.69
CA PRO A 260 9.92 -9.84 2.96
C PRO A 260 10.94 -9.34 3.99
N GLU A 261 12.17 -9.03 3.56
CA GLU A 261 13.26 -8.55 4.41
C GLU A 261 13.08 -7.12 4.96
N HIS A 262 12.11 -6.38 4.41
CA HIS A 262 11.75 -5.03 4.84
C HIS A 262 10.63 -5.02 5.89
N VAL A 263 10.04 -6.18 6.20
CA VAL A 263 9.09 -6.36 7.30
C VAL A 263 9.83 -6.90 8.50
N ARG A 264 9.90 -6.10 9.58
CA ARG A 264 10.47 -6.50 10.87
C ARG A 264 9.38 -6.48 11.93
N GLY A 265 9.33 -7.52 12.77
CA GLY A 265 8.28 -7.65 13.77
C GLY A 265 6.87 -7.67 13.16
N ARG A 266 5.96 -6.90 13.75
CA ARG A 266 4.57 -6.73 13.30
C ARG A 266 4.38 -5.31 12.80
N ARG A 267 3.99 -5.16 11.53
CA ARG A 267 3.70 -3.87 10.92
C ARG A 267 2.25 -3.80 10.47
N ILE A 268 1.59 -2.68 10.73
CA ILE A 268 0.25 -2.42 10.21
C ILE A 268 0.31 -1.22 9.26
N SER A 269 -0.33 -1.34 8.10
CA SER A 269 -0.46 -0.27 7.12
C SER A 269 -1.94 0.05 6.95
N LEU A 270 -2.32 1.32 7.01
CA LEU A 270 -3.62 1.75 6.50
C LEU A 270 -3.39 2.46 5.17
N THR A 271 -4.27 2.24 4.21
CA THR A 271 -4.30 2.95 2.93
C THR A 271 -5.67 3.59 2.77
N PHE A 272 -5.67 4.91 2.61
CA PHE A 272 -6.84 5.75 2.42
C PHE A 272 -6.90 6.14 0.95
N ARG A 273 -8.06 6.01 0.31
CA ARG A 273 -8.23 6.27 -1.12
C ARG A 273 -9.42 7.18 -1.39
N GLU A 274 -9.27 8.11 -2.31
CA GLU A 274 -10.37 8.87 -2.90
C GLU A 274 -10.87 8.24 -4.20
N LEU A 275 -12.07 8.62 -4.65
CA LEU A 275 -12.62 8.14 -5.92
C LEU A 275 -11.91 8.77 -7.12
N SER A 276 -11.79 7.99 -8.19
CA SER A 276 -11.34 8.48 -9.50
C SER A 276 -12.34 9.44 -10.13
N ASP A 277 -11.87 10.29 -11.05
CA ASP A 277 -12.73 11.16 -11.85
C ASP A 277 -13.80 10.37 -12.62
N GLU A 278 -13.47 9.17 -13.10
CA GLU A 278 -14.41 8.25 -13.78
C GLU A 278 -15.60 7.90 -12.88
N ILE A 279 -15.38 7.64 -11.59
CA ILE A 279 -16.44 7.27 -10.64
C ILE A 279 -17.14 8.52 -10.10
N LEU A 280 -16.43 9.63 -9.92
CA LEU A 280 -17.02 10.92 -9.53
C LEU A 280 -17.99 11.46 -10.58
N ALA A 281 -17.78 11.15 -11.86
CA ALA A 281 -18.70 11.52 -12.94
C ALA A 281 -20.08 10.81 -12.84
N ASP A 282 -20.15 9.66 -12.17
CA ASP A 282 -21.41 9.02 -11.80
C ASP A 282 -21.85 9.53 -10.42
N ALA A 283 -22.61 10.63 -10.41
CA ALA A 283 -23.08 11.29 -9.18
C ALA A 283 -23.84 10.32 -8.27
N GLY A 284 -24.70 9.46 -8.81
CA GLY A 284 -25.48 8.52 -8.02
C GLY A 284 -24.60 7.49 -7.30
N THR A 285 -23.59 6.95 -7.99
CA THR A 285 -22.64 6.02 -7.37
C THR A 285 -21.72 6.73 -6.37
N SER A 286 -21.14 7.87 -6.75
CA SER A 286 -20.16 8.58 -5.92
C SER A 286 -20.77 9.17 -4.65
N GLU A 287 -21.98 9.74 -4.70
CA GLU A 287 -22.67 10.28 -3.52
C GLU A 287 -22.94 9.18 -2.49
N VAL A 288 -23.41 8.01 -2.93
CA VAL A 288 -23.68 6.87 -2.04
C VAL A 288 -22.40 6.39 -1.37
N VAL A 289 -21.31 6.26 -2.13
CA VAL A 289 -20.01 5.80 -1.59
C VAL A 289 -19.45 6.81 -0.60
N LEU A 290 -19.44 8.10 -0.96
CA LEU A 290 -18.86 9.14 -0.12
C LEU A 290 -19.71 9.40 1.13
N SER A 291 -21.03 9.32 1.04
CA SER A 291 -21.92 9.41 2.20
C SER A 291 -21.70 8.27 3.18
N ALA A 292 -21.54 7.03 2.68
CA ALA A 292 -21.20 5.89 3.53
C ALA A 292 -19.81 6.05 4.18
N ALA A 293 -18.81 6.51 3.41
CA ALA A 293 -17.45 6.69 3.91
C ALA A 293 -17.32 7.84 4.93
N SER A 294 -18.22 8.82 4.90
CA SER A 294 -18.26 9.94 5.87
C SER A 294 -19.22 9.71 7.04
N THR A 295 -19.89 8.55 7.11
CA THR A 295 -20.79 8.20 8.21
C THR A 295 -20.04 7.28 9.18
N PHE A 296 -19.85 7.71 10.42
CA PHE A 296 -19.11 6.97 11.45
C PHE A 296 -20.06 6.36 12.48
N VAL A 297 -19.93 5.04 12.76
CA VAL A 297 -20.79 4.28 13.68
C VAL A 297 -20.02 3.32 14.58
#